data_AF-A0A7S4CUA2-F1
#
_entry.id   AF-A0A7S4CUA2-F1
#
_cell.length_a   1.000
_cell.length_b   1.000
_cell.length_c   1.000
_cell.angle_alpha   90.00
_cell.angle_beta   90.00
_cell.angle_gamma   90.00
#
_symmetry.space_group_name_H-M   'P 1'
#
loop_
_entity.id
_entity.type
_entity.pdbx_description
1 polymer ?
#
loop_
_entity_poly.entity_id
_entity_poly.type
_entity_poly.pdbx_seq_one_letter_code
_entity_poly.pdbx_strand_id
1 'polypeptide(L)'
;AAHHFTGFGSELVGFYRMLNENNDRDWWHAGGKEVYEAHVAGPMKHLSAALQPTYGPLKIFRPYRDMRFNPDQKPLQEHASMVTQGTGGSYYLQVSAEGLLVA
;
A
#
# COMPACT_ATOMS: atom_id res chain seq x y z
N ALA A 1 -13.66 0.68 16.74
CA ALA A 1 -13.25 2.09 16.60
C ALA A 1 -12.31 2.18 15.41
N ALA A 2 -12.45 3.15 14.51
CA ALA A 2 -11.41 3.37 13.51
C ALA A 2 -10.15 3.81 14.26
N HIS A 3 -9.08 3.00 14.20
CA HIS A 3 -7.84 3.38 14.86
C HIS A 3 -7.29 4.65 14.19
N HIS A 4 -6.80 5.58 15.00
CA HIS A 4 -6.17 6.81 14.53
C HIS A 4 -4.86 6.49 13.79
N PHE A 5 -4.50 7.27 12.78
CA PHE A 5 -3.22 7.11 12.10
C PHE A 5 -2.08 7.59 13.01
N THR A 6 -1.22 6.66 13.44
CA THR A 6 -0.06 6.94 14.29
C THR A 6 1.28 6.87 13.53
N GLY A 7 1.22 6.74 12.20
CA GLY A 7 2.40 6.56 11.34
C GLY A 7 2.49 5.17 10.71
N PHE A 8 3.43 5.03 9.78
CA PHE A 8 3.88 3.74 9.27
C PHE A 8 5.07 3.29 10.12
N GLY A 9 4.98 2.12 10.75
CA GLY A 9 6.08 1.57 11.56
C GLY A 9 7.31 1.20 10.71
N SER A 10 8.40 0.78 11.35
CA SER A 10 9.63 0.30 10.68
C SER A 10 9.38 -0.83 9.69
N GLU A 11 8.37 -1.66 9.97
CA GLU A 11 8.03 -2.84 9.19
C GLU A 11 7.52 -2.53 7.78
N LEU A 12 7.07 -1.30 7.49
CA LEU A 12 6.58 -0.99 6.15
C LEU A 12 7.69 -1.14 5.08
N VAL A 13 8.86 -0.52 5.32
CA VAL A 13 9.98 -0.59 4.39
C VAL A 13 10.57 -2.00 4.38
N GLY A 14 10.63 -2.65 5.55
CA GLY A 14 11.07 -4.04 5.69
C GLY A 14 10.21 -5.01 4.85
N PHE A 15 8.88 -4.88 4.92
CA PHE A 15 7.95 -5.66 4.13
C PHE A 15 8.24 -5.53 2.63
N TYR A 16 8.38 -4.31 2.11
CA TYR A 16 8.61 -4.12 0.67
C TYR A 16 9.98 -4.60 0.21
N ARG A 17 11.03 -4.53 1.06
CA ARG A 17 12.33 -5.14 0.76
C ARG A 17 12.20 -6.67 0.65
N MET A 18 11.55 -7.30 1.62
CA MET A 18 11.30 -8.75 1.59
C MET A 18 10.44 -9.16 0.39
N LEU A 19 9.41 -8.37 0.08
CA LEU A 19 8.55 -8.62 -1.08
C LEU A 19 9.37 -8.57 -2.38
N ASN A 20 10.25 -7.58 -2.56
CA ASN A 20 11.07 -7.45 -3.77
C ASN A 20 11.95 -8.69 -4.02
N GLU A 21 12.34 -9.40 -2.95
CA GLU A 21 13.13 -10.63 -3.01
C GLU A 21 12.27 -11.90 -3.19
N ASN A 22 11.02 -11.90 -2.73
CA ASN A 22 10.17 -13.10 -2.58
C ASN A 22 8.76 -12.94 -3.20
N ASN A 23 8.61 -12.16 -4.26
CA ASN A 23 7.30 -11.84 -4.86
C ASN A 23 6.72 -13.03 -5.65
N ASP A 24 6.24 -14.03 -4.91
CA ASP A 24 5.52 -15.19 -5.42
C ASP A 24 4.33 -15.55 -4.52
N ARG A 25 3.52 -16.52 -4.96
CA ARG A 25 2.28 -16.91 -4.25
C ARG A 25 2.56 -17.69 -2.98
N ASP A 26 3.58 -18.53 -2.97
CA ASP A 26 3.86 -19.42 -1.85
C ASP A 26 4.36 -18.59 -0.66
N TRP A 27 5.28 -17.65 -0.90
CA TRP A 27 5.72 -16.69 0.11
C TRP A 27 4.56 -15.84 0.66
N TRP A 28 3.68 -15.36 -0.23
CA TRP A 28 2.51 -14.57 0.18
C TRP A 28 1.60 -15.33 1.14
N HIS A 29 1.32 -16.60 0.83
CA HIS A 29 0.45 -17.46 1.64
C HIS A 29 1.14 -18.03 2.89
N ALA A 30 2.47 -18.06 2.94
CA ALA A 30 3.22 -18.53 4.11
C ALA A 30 3.28 -17.52 5.27
N GLY A 31 2.97 -16.24 5.03
CA GLY A 31 2.99 -15.21 6.07
C GLY A 31 3.10 -13.78 5.55
N GLY A 32 3.44 -13.58 4.27
CA GLY A 32 3.56 -12.24 3.68
C GLY A 32 2.25 -11.45 3.74
N LYS A 33 1.10 -12.14 3.63
CA LYS A 33 -0.22 -11.52 3.68
C LYS A 33 -0.53 -10.90 5.03
N GLU A 34 -0.27 -11.62 6.11
CA GLU A 34 -0.53 -11.17 7.48
C GLU A 34 0.33 -9.93 7.81
N VAL A 35 1.59 -9.94 7.40
CA VAL A 35 2.51 -8.79 7.54
C VAL A 35 2.00 -7.59 6.74
N TYR A 36 1.59 -7.80 5.48
CA TYR A 36 1.01 -6.73 4.66
C TYR A 36 -0.25 -6.12 5.29
N GLU A 37 -1.16 -6.96 5.77
CA GLU A 37 -2.41 -6.49 6.37
C GLU A 37 -2.16 -5.64 7.62
N ALA A 38 -1.23 -6.08 8.48
CA ALA A 38 -0.87 -5.38 9.72
C ALA A 38 -0.08 -4.08 9.48
N HIS A 39 0.92 -4.11 8.60
CA HIS A 39 1.92 -3.04 8.50
C HIS A 39 1.76 -2.13 7.29
N VAL A 40 0.94 -2.51 6.31
CA VAL A 40 0.68 -1.70 5.12
C VAL A 40 -0.81 -1.37 5.01
N ALA A 41 -1.67 -2.37 4.83
CA ALA A 41 -3.09 -2.14 4.54
C ALA A 41 -3.83 -1.46 5.70
N GLY A 42 -3.56 -1.87 6.95
CA GLY A 42 -4.11 -1.24 8.15
C GLY A 42 -3.74 0.24 8.25
N PRO A 43 -2.45 0.59 8.32
CA PRO A 43 -2.00 1.98 8.35
C PRO A 43 -2.48 2.82 7.15
N MET A 44 -2.52 2.27 5.93
CA MET A 44 -3.07 2.96 4.76
C MET A 44 -4.55 3.32 4.93
N LYS A 45 -5.36 2.43 5.53
CA LYS A 45 -6.77 2.72 5.85
C LYS A 45 -6.90 3.80 6.91
N HIS A 46 -6.06 3.78 7.95
CA HIS A 46 -6.08 4.81 8.99
C HIS A 46 -5.67 6.19 8.43
N LEU A 47 -4.63 6.24 7.59
CA LEU A 47 -4.20 7.47 6.93
C LEU A 47 -5.31 8.02 6.00
N SER A 48 -5.93 7.15 5.19
CA SER A 48 -7.04 7.53 4.33
C SER A 48 -8.19 8.14 5.14
N ALA A 49 -8.61 7.50 6.24
CA ALA A 49 -9.64 8.03 7.12
C ALA A 49 -9.28 9.39 7.75
N ALA A 50 -8.00 9.60 8.10
CA ALA A 50 -7.52 10.85 8.65
C ALA A 50 -7.47 12.00 7.62
N LEU A 51 -7.18 11.69 6.35
CA LEU A 51 -7.09 12.68 5.26
C LEU A 51 -8.46 13.02 4.65
N GLN A 52 -9.43 12.12 4.75
CA GLN A 52 -10.73 12.26 4.10
C GLN A 52 -11.47 13.57 4.42
N PRO A 53 -11.47 14.12 5.65
CA PRO A 53 -12.15 15.39 5.95
C PRO A 53 -11.58 16.60 5.20
N THR A 54 -10.30 16.55 4.80
CA THR A 54 -9.61 17.67 4.13
C THR A 54 -9.58 17.50 2.62
N TYR A 55 -9.33 16.27 2.14
CA TYR A 55 -9.08 16.00 0.73
C TYR A 55 -10.25 15.31 0.02
N GLY A 56 -11.29 14.91 0.76
CA GLY A 56 -12.36 14.08 0.25
C GLY A 56 -11.98 12.59 0.19
N PRO A 57 -12.82 11.74 -0.40
CA PRO A 57 -12.58 10.29 -0.46
C PRO A 57 -11.24 9.94 -1.12
N LEU A 58 -10.47 9.05 -0.49
CA LEU A 58 -9.24 8.51 -1.06
C LEU A 58 -9.44 7.04 -1.45
N LYS A 59 -9.11 6.70 -2.69
CA LYS A 59 -9.13 5.34 -3.21
C LYS A 59 -7.79 4.68 -2.95
N ILE A 60 -7.77 3.62 -2.15
CA ILE A 60 -6.60 2.74 -1.96
C ILE A 60 -6.62 1.65 -3.05
N PHE A 61 -5.49 1.41 -3.70
CA PHE A 61 -5.37 0.36 -4.71
C PHE A 61 -5.14 -1.01 -4.08
N ARG A 62 -5.60 -2.07 -4.77
CA ARG A 62 -5.39 -3.46 -4.34
C ARG A 62 -3.92 -3.86 -4.54
N PRO A 63 -3.36 -4.75 -3.69
CA PRO A 63 -1.97 -5.18 -3.83
C PRO A 63 -1.73 -6.11 -5.02
N TYR A 64 -2.77 -6.73 -5.59
CA TYR A 64 -2.60 -7.74 -6.63
C TYR A 64 -2.38 -7.14 -8.03
N ARG A 65 -1.38 -7.64 -8.75
CA ARG A 65 -1.07 -7.28 -10.14
C ARG A 65 -1.93 -8.09 -11.11
N ASP A 66 -2.27 -7.52 -12.27
CA ASP A 66 -2.84 -8.30 -13.38
C ASP A 66 -1.70 -8.92 -14.19
N MET A 67 -1.71 -10.24 -14.35
CA MET A 67 -0.61 -11.01 -14.94
C MET A 67 -0.92 -11.57 -16.33
N ARG A 68 -2.17 -11.42 -16.81
CA ARG A 68 -2.66 -12.12 -18.02
C ARG A 68 -1.85 -11.83 -19.29
N PHE A 69 -1.19 -10.67 -19.33
CA PHE A 69 -0.38 -10.22 -20.47
C PHE A 69 0.98 -9.65 -20.04
N ASN A 70 1.42 -9.96 -18.83
CA ASN A 70 2.66 -9.42 -18.30
C ASN A 70 3.80 -10.44 -18.42
N PRO A 71 4.92 -10.15 -19.09
CA PRO A 71 6.08 -11.05 -19.08
C PRO A 71 6.62 -11.28 -17.67
N ASP A 72 6.46 -10.29 -16.77
CA ASP A 72 6.76 -10.41 -15.36
C ASP A 72 5.56 -11.01 -14.59
N GLN A 73 5.75 -12.21 -14.03
CA GLN A 73 4.71 -12.98 -13.34
C GLN A 73 4.66 -12.75 -11.82
N LYS A 74 5.24 -11.64 -11.34
CA LYS A 74 5.10 -11.20 -9.94
C LYS A 74 3.61 -10.91 -9.59
N PRO A 75 3.01 -11.62 -8.61
CA PRO A 75 1.60 -11.50 -8.28
C PRO A 75 1.23 -10.21 -7.53
N LEU A 76 2.19 -9.55 -6.88
CA LEU A 76 1.94 -8.39 -6.03
C LEU A 76 2.61 -7.12 -6.57
N GLN A 77 1.99 -5.98 -6.29
CA GLN A 77 2.57 -4.65 -6.47
C GLN A 77 3.67 -4.41 -5.43
N GLU A 78 4.80 -3.85 -5.87
CA GLU A 78 5.96 -3.52 -5.02
C GLU A 78 5.79 -2.18 -4.28
N HIS A 79 4.56 -1.67 -4.24
CA HIS A 79 4.16 -0.49 -3.51
C HIS A 79 2.67 -0.54 -3.16
N ALA A 80 2.24 0.24 -2.18
CA ALA A 80 0.83 0.53 -1.92
C ALA A 80 0.59 1.99 -2.22
N SER A 81 -0.55 2.28 -2.81
CA SER A 81 -0.87 3.65 -3.21
C SER A 81 -2.32 3.99 -2.94
N MET A 82 -2.55 5.30 -2.80
CA MET A 82 -3.88 5.88 -2.77
C MET A 82 -3.93 7.15 -3.61
N VAL A 83 -5.12 7.44 -4.14
CA VAL A 83 -5.38 8.65 -4.93
C VAL A 83 -6.66 9.30 -4.46
N THR A 84 -6.72 10.63 -4.55
CA THR A 84 -7.94 11.40 -4.38
C THR A 84 -8.10 12.39 -5.51
N GLN A 85 -9.35 12.73 -5.80
CA GLN A 85 -9.72 13.79 -6.75
C GLN A 85 -10.46 14.85 -5.96
N GLY A 86 -9.72 15.86 -5.51
CA GLY A 86 -10.24 16.95 -4.68
C GLY A 86 -10.48 18.23 -5.47
N THR A 87 -11.16 19.18 -4.85
CA THR A 87 -11.30 20.55 -5.36
C THR A 87 -9.95 21.26 -5.30
N GLY A 88 -9.18 21.17 -6.39
CA GLY A 88 -7.83 21.74 -6.50
C GLY A 88 -6.83 20.86 -7.25
N GLY A 89 -7.17 19.58 -7.52
CA GLY A 89 -6.30 18.66 -8.23
C GLY A 89 -6.45 17.21 -7.74
N SER A 90 -5.68 16.32 -8.36
CA SER A 90 -5.52 14.95 -7.86
C SER A 90 -4.24 14.86 -7.04
N TYR A 91 -4.32 14.24 -5.87
CA TYR A 91 -3.14 13.89 -5.09
C TYR A 91 -2.90 12.39 -5.15
N TYR A 92 -1.64 12.01 -5.32
CA TYR A 92 -1.16 10.65 -5.28
C TYR A 92 -0.21 10.45 -4.10
N LEU A 93 -0.41 9.37 -3.35
CA LEU A 93 0.50 8.93 -2.31
C LEU A 93 0.91 7.49 -2.58
N GLN A 94 2.19 7.19 -2.40
CA GLN A 94 2.73 5.84 -2.48
C GLN A 94 3.71 5.56 -1.35
N VAL A 95 3.68 4.33 -0.87
CA VAL A 95 4.67 3.76 0.06
C VAL A 95 5.30 2.51 -0.55
N SER A 96 6.63 2.40 -0.48
CA SER A 96 7.41 1.27 -1.02
C SER A 96 8.70 1.07 -0.23
N ALA A 97 9.61 0.23 -0.75
CA ALA A 97 10.95 0.04 -0.17
C ALA A 97 11.79 1.33 -0.19
N GLU A 98 11.45 2.26 -1.07
CA GLU A 98 12.09 3.57 -1.25
C GLU A 98 11.51 4.63 -0.30
N GLY A 99 10.45 4.30 0.46
CA GLY A 99 9.80 5.19 1.40
C GLY A 99 8.52 5.81 0.86
N LEU A 100 8.27 7.06 1.24
CA LEU A 100 7.04 7.80 0.93
C LEU A 100 7.25 8.70 -0.29
N LEU A 101 6.33 8.62 -1.25
CA LEU A 101 6.20 9.55 -2.37
C LEU A 101 4.83 10.23 -2.32
N VAL A 102 4.80 11.53 -2.58
CA VAL A 102 3.58 12.35 -2.72
C VAL A 102 3.70 13.22 -3.97
N ALA A 103 2.67 13.26 -4.81
CA ALA A 103 2.62 14.02 -6.07
C ALA A 103 1.24 14.63 -6.33
#